data_AF-A0A7C5BFD3-F1
#
_entry.id   AF-A0A7C5BFD3-F1
#
_cell.length_a   1.000
_cell.length_b   1.000
_cell.length_c   1.000
_cell.angle_alpha   90.00
_cell.angle_beta   90.00
_cell.angle_gamma   90.00
#
_symmetry.space_group_name_H-M   'P 1'
#
loop_
_entity.id
_entity.type
_entity.pdbx_description
1 polymer ?
#
loop_
_entity_poly.entity_id
_entity_poly.type
_entity_poly.pdbx_seq_one_letter_code
_entity_poly.pdbx_strand_id
1 'polypeptide(L)'
;MEFAIKFKIKNKNFININSSKYTTGYDYDVIKWILENTNQNDSIYFLGTETRLNFVTKRKSPSKYTYIYPLLNYKYATKTDFDIFYNDLSDNKPEFIIDCIGFFAEDTNSEASKKFISQLSSFGFDNALPLNFHKLIDIIDNNYYFYDMLATYKIFKYKR
;
A
#
# COMPACT_ATOMS: atom_id res chain seq x y z
N MET A 1 20.08 1.81 -17.25
CA MET A 1 20.51 2.60 -16.08
C MET A 1 20.69 1.59 -14.94
N GLU A 2 21.91 1.06 -14.75
CA GLU A 2 22.21 0.06 -13.70
C GLU A 2 22.08 0.71 -12.30
N PHE A 3 21.70 0.04 -11.21
CA PHE A 3 22.29 -1.17 -10.65
C PHE A 3 21.34 -1.90 -9.69
N ALA A 4 21.31 -3.23 -9.78
CA ALA A 4 20.90 -4.10 -8.69
C ALA A 4 21.99 -5.15 -8.49
N ILE A 5 22.83 -4.98 -7.48
CA ILE A 5 23.82 -6.01 -7.11
C ILE A 5 23.18 -6.91 -6.06
N LYS A 6 23.00 -8.19 -6.40
CA LYS A 6 22.50 -9.22 -5.50
C LYS A 6 23.65 -9.81 -4.71
N PHE A 7 23.58 -9.79 -3.38
CA PHE A 7 24.60 -10.39 -2.53
C PHE A 7 23.98 -11.09 -1.31
N LYS A 8 24.73 -12.03 -0.72
CA LYS A 8 24.27 -12.85 0.42
C LYS A 8 24.91 -12.40 1.73
N ILE A 9 24.11 -12.24 2.77
CA ILE A 9 24.57 -12.18 4.17
C ILE A 9 23.79 -13.22 4.97
N LYS A 10 24.48 -14.13 5.68
CA LYS A 10 23.86 -15.18 6.51
C LYS A 10 22.73 -15.93 5.78
N ASN A 11 22.99 -16.35 4.54
CA ASN A 11 22.05 -17.04 3.65
C ASN A 11 20.80 -16.25 3.19
N LYS A 12 20.69 -14.95 3.49
CA LYS A 12 19.63 -14.07 2.98
C LYS A 12 20.12 -13.25 1.79
N ASN A 13 19.31 -13.17 0.73
CA ASN A 13 19.60 -12.36 -0.46
C ASN A 13 19.22 -10.90 -0.18
N PHE A 14 20.11 -9.97 -0.50
CA PHE A 14 19.90 -8.53 -0.42
C PHE A 14 20.13 -7.91 -1.80
N ILE A 15 19.39 -6.84 -2.11
CA ILE A 15 19.67 -6.00 -3.27
C ILE A 15 20.30 -4.70 -2.79
N ASN A 16 21.44 -4.37 -3.39
CA ASN A 16 22.02 -3.05 -3.26
C ASN A 16 21.35 -2.14 -4.28
N ILE A 17 20.60 -1.14 -3.81
CA ILE A 17 20.13 -0.04 -4.65
C ILE A 17 20.86 1.20 -4.13
N ASN A 18 21.81 1.71 -4.91
CA ASN A 18 22.62 2.89 -4.57
C ASN A 18 23.20 2.85 -3.13
N SER A 19 24.19 1.98 -2.95
CA SER A 19 25.08 1.89 -1.77
C SER A 19 24.43 1.60 -0.42
N SER A 20 23.17 1.17 -0.38
CA SER A 20 22.45 1.05 0.87
C SER A 20 21.53 -0.19 0.94
N LYS A 21 21.66 -0.96 2.04
CA LYS A 21 21.14 -2.32 2.23
C LYS A 21 19.72 -2.28 2.81
N TYR A 22 18.67 -2.20 1.98
CA TYR A 22 17.33 -1.90 2.52
C TYR A 22 16.22 -2.95 2.30
N THR A 23 16.44 -4.02 1.53
CA THR A 23 15.30 -4.82 1.05
C THR A 23 15.50 -6.34 1.09
N THR A 24 14.38 -7.05 1.27
CA THR A 24 14.30 -8.51 1.17
C THR A 24 14.02 -8.93 -0.28
N GLY A 25 14.02 -10.24 -0.57
CA GLY A 25 13.76 -10.75 -1.93
C GLY A 25 12.44 -10.27 -2.55
N TYR A 26 11.37 -10.18 -1.78
CA TYR A 26 10.03 -9.78 -2.27
C TYR A 26 9.94 -8.32 -2.70
N ASP A 27 10.66 -7.43 -2.00
CA ASP A 27 10.71 -6.00 -2.34
C ASP A 27 11.32 -5.79 -3.74
N TYR A 28 12.23 -6.67 -4.19
CA TYR A 28 12.87 -6.55 -5.49
C TYR A 28 11.88 -6.57 -6.64
N ASP A 29 11.02 -7.58 -6.64
CA ASP A 29 10.10 -7.84 -7.74
C ASP A 29 9.09 -6.70 -7.85
N VAL A 30 8.64 -6.20 -6.69
CA VAL A 30 7.74 -5.03 -6.60
C VAL A 30 8.43 -3.76 -7.07
N ILE A 31 9.66 -3.50 -6.64
CA ILE A 31 10.45 -2.33 -7.09
C ILE A 31 10.64 -2.38 -8.61
N LYS A 32 11.06 -3.53 -9.13
CA LYS A 32 11.28 -3.73 -10.56
C LYS A 32 9.99 -3.49 -11.34
N TRP A 33 8.89 -4.09 -10.90
CA TRP A 33 7.59 -3.91 -11.53
C TRP A 33 7.16 -2.43 -11.53
N ILE A 34 7.34 -1.70 -10.43
CA ILE A 34 7.01 -0.26 -10.38
C ILE A 34 7.82 0.53 -11.40
N LEU A 35 9.12 0.27 -11.50
CA LEU A 35 9.99 0.99 -12.42
C LEU A 35 9.70 0.67 -13.89
N GLU A 36 9.19 -0.52 -14.18
CA GLU A 36 8.86 -0.98 -15.54
C GLU A 36 7.43 -0.61 -15.98
N ASN A 37 6.49 -0.46 -15.04
CA ASN A 37 5.06 -0.30 -15.33
C ASN A 37 4.49 1.08 -14.98
N THR A 38 5.28 1.99 -14.42
CA THR A 38 4.81 3.33 -14.01
C THR A 38 5.76 4.44 -14.44
N ASN A 39 5.22 5.61 -14.71
CA ASN A 39 6.02 6.81 -14.97
C ASN A 39 6.55 7.41 -13.67
N GLN A 40 7.63 8.20 -13.79
CA GLN A 40 8.28 8.82 -12.63
C GLN A 40 7.36 9.73 -11.79
N ASN A 41 6.35 10.30 -12.43
CA ASN A 41 5.40 11.23 -11.81
C ASN A 41 4.11 10.55 -11.33
N ASP A 42 3.94 9.26 -11.59
CA ASP A 42 2.78 8.52 -11.13
C ASP A 42 2.83 8.41 -9.60
N SER A 43 1.70 8.66 -8.95
CA SER A 43 1.54 8.46 -7.51
C SER A 43 1.17 7.01 -7.23
N ILE A 44 1.76 6.42 -6.19
CA ILE A 44 1.48 5.05 -5.74
C ILE A 44 1.26 5.07 -4.24
N TYR A 45 0.13 4.49 -3.82
CA TYR A 45 -0.14 4.26 -2.42
C TYR A 45 0.13 2.81 -2.04
N PHE A 46 0.97 2.59 -1.04
CA PHE A 46 1.20 1.27 -0.47
C PHE A 46 0.36 1.14 0.79
N LEU A 47 -0.73 0.39 0.71
CA LEU A 47 -1.58 0.13 1.85
C LEU A 47 -0.89 -0.93 2.72
N GLY A 48 -0.16 -0.46 3.73
CA GLY A 48 0.74 -1.29 4.53
C GLY A 48 1.71 -0.47 5.36
N THR A 49 2.89 -1.02 5.60
CA THR A 49 4.09 -0.37 6.20
C THR A 49 5.22 -0.15 5.22
N GLU A 50 4.98 -0.41 3.95
CA GLU A 50 5.96 -0.47 2.88
C GLU A 50 6.38 0.92 2.38
N THR A 51 6.33 1.97 3.22
CA THR A 51 6.76 3.34 2.86
C THR A 51 8.17 3.40 2.26
N ARG A 52 9.05 2.45 2.62
CA ARG A 52 10.38 2.31 1.99
C ARG A 52 10.31 2.18 0.46
N LEU A 53 9.25 1.58 -0.08
CA LEU A 53 9.06 1.39 -1.52
C LEU A 53 8.80 2.72 -2.21
N ASN A 54 8.03 3.65 -1.63
CA ASN A 54 7.91 5.03 -2.15
C ASN A 54 9.28 5.68 -2.27
N PHE A 55 10.11 5.59 -1.23
CA PHE A 55 11.44 6.20 -1.21
C PHE A 55 12.37 5.62 -2.27
N VAL A 56 12.50 4.28 -2.30
CA VAL A 56 13.42 3.59 -3.21
C VAL A 56 13.02 3.76 -4.68
N THR A 57 11.71 3.73 -4.98
CA THR A 57 11.19 3.93 -6.34
C THR A 57 11.01 5.41 -6.70
N LYS A 58 11.26 6.32 -5.75
CA LYS A 58 11.05 7.76 -5.88
C LYS A 58 9.61 8.10 -6.32
N ARG A 59 8.62 7.33 -5.88
CA ARG A 59 7.19 7.57 -6.15
C ARG A 59 6.59 8.33 -4.98
N LYS A 60 5.94 9.46 -5.29
CA LYS A 60 5.25 10.24 -4.26
C LYS A 60 4.06 9.43 -3.71
N SER A 61 3.84 9.54 -2.40
CA SER A 61 2.59 9.11 -1.78
C SER A 61 1.51 10.15 -2.06
N PRO A 62 0.26 9.75 -2.32
CA PRO A 62 -0.85 10.69 -2.53
C PRO A 62 -1.26 11.44 -1.25
N SER A 63 -0.86 10.93 -0.07
CA SER A 63 -1.16 11.53 1.24
C SER A 63 0.08 11.64 2.11
N LYS A 64 0.03 12.55 3.10
CA LYS A 64 1.02 12.61 4.20
C LYS A 64 1.04 11.34 5.05
N TYR A 65 -0.05 10.55 5.04
CA TYR A 65 -0.12 9.27 5.75
C TYR A 65 0.43 8.14 4.86
N THR A 66 1.75 8.03 4.78
CA THR A 66 2.44 7.06 3.90
C THR A 66 2.32 5.59 4.34
N TYR A 67 1.71 5.32 5.50
CA TYR A 67 1.37 4.00 6.02
C TYR A 67 0.12 4.10 6.90
N ILE A 68 -0.73 3.07 6.92
CA ILE A 68 -2.12 3.18 7.43
C ILE A 68 -2.24 3.02 8.95
N TYR A 69 -1.29 2.36 9.62
CA TYR A 69 -1.41 2.01 11.05
C TYR A 69 -1.64 3.18 12.02
N PRO A 70 -1.09 4.40 11.84
CA PRO A 70 -1.39 5.53 12.71
C PRO A 70 -2.88 5.89 12.66
N LEU A 71 -3.51 5.73 11.48
CA LEU A 71 -4.93 5.98 11.28
C LEU A 71 -5.81 4.88 11.89
N LEU A 72 -5.27 3.68 12.14
CA LEU A 72 -5.99 2.58 12.80
C LEU A 72 -5.97 2.68 14.34
N ASN A 73 -5.21 3.61 14.91
CA ASN A 73 -5.12 3.78 16.36
C ASN A 73 -5.93 5.01 16.82
N TYR A 74 -7.08 4.77 17.41
CA TYR A 74 -8.00 5.81 17.90
C TYR A 74 -7.47 6.68 19.05
N LYS A 75 -6.41 6.25 19.73
CA LYS A 75 -5.72 7.09 20.73
C LYS A 75 -4.78 8.09 20.07
N TYR A 76 -4.49 7.93 18.78
CA TYR A 76 -3.58 8.77 18.02
C TYR A 76 -4.28 9.56 16.92
N ALA A 77 -5.11 8.89 16.11
CA ALA A 77 -5.82 9.49 14.99
C ALA A 77 -7.27 9.86 15.36
N THR A 78 -7.69 11.03 14.92
CA THR A 78 -9.06 11.52 15.00
C THR A 78 -9.83 11.24 13.71
N LYS A 79 -11.15 11.47 13.74
CA LYS A 79 -11.98 11.47 12.52
C LYS A 79 -11.41 12.43 11.45
N THR A 80 -10.95 13.61 11.87
CA THR A 80 -10.37 14.62 10.97
C THR A 80 -9.10 14.10 10.29
N ASP A 81 -8.27 13.33 10.99
CA ASP A 81 -7.06 12.75 10.39
C ASP A 81 -7.41 11.77 9.29
N PHE A 82 -8.44 10.94 9.50
CA PHE A 82 -8.94 10.05 8.46
C PHE A 82 -9.59 10.81 7.31
N ASP A 83 -10.38 11.86 7.58
CA ASP A 83 -11.00 12.65 6.53
C ASP A 83 -9.92 13.36 5.67
N ILE A 84 -8.81 13.82 6.26
CA ILE A 84 -7.65 14.32 5.50
C ILE A 84 -7.07 13.23 4.61
N PHE A 85 -6.81 12.04 5.15
CA PHE A 85 -6.31 10.91 4.36
C PHE A 85 -7.25 10.54 3.19
N TYR A 86 -8.54 10.46 3.47
CA TYR A 86 -9.57 10.16 2.48
C TYR A 86 -9.60 11.20 1.35
N ASN A 87 -9.58 12.48 1.72
CA ASN A 87 -9.58 13.57 0.74
C ASN A 87 -8.28 13.56 -0.08
N ASP A 88 -7.12 13.34 0.55
CA ASP A 88 -5.84 13.22 -0.14
C ASP A 88 -5.87 12.12 -1.22
N LEU A 89 -6.40 10.93 -0.90
CA LEU A 89 -6.53 9.83 -1.87
C LEU A 89 -7.57 10.11 -2.95
N SER A 90 -8.63 10.85 -2.62
CA SER A 90 -9.70 11.21 -3.56
C SER A 90 -9.26 12.30 -4.55
N ASP A 91 -8.51 13.28 -4.07
CA ASP A 91 -8.03 14.42 -4.84
C ASP A 91 -6.77 14.06 -5.63
N ASN A 92 -5.83 13.36 -5.00
CA ASN A 92 -4.57 12.91 -5.60
C ASN A 92 -4.61 11.42 -5.95
N LYS A 93 -5.60 11.02 -6.75
CA LYS A 93 -5.85 9.62 -7.11
C LYS A 93 -4.57 8.92 -7.58
N PRO A 94 -3.99 8.00 -6.80
CA PRO A 94 -2.82 7.28 -7.24
C PRO A 94 -3.15 6.43 -8.47
N GLU A 95 -2.19 6.27 -9.40
CA GLU A 95 -2.38 5.37 -10.54
C GLU A 95 -2.54 3.93 -10.03
N PHE A 96 -1.83 3.60 -8.94
CA PHE A 96 -1.87 2.29 -8.30
C PHE A 96 -2.03 2.37 -6.77
N ILE A 97 -2.89 1.49 -6.25
CA ILE A 97 -2.92 1.12 -4.84
C ILE A 97 -2.37 -0.30 -4.74
N ILE A 98 -1.31 -0.47 -3.94
CA ILE A 98 -0.68 -1.77 -3.70
C ILE A 98 -1.04 -2.19 -2.28
N ASP A 99 -1.87 -3.22 -2.16
CA ASP A 99 -2.25 -3.82 -0.89
C ASP A 99 -1.13 -4.75 -0.41
N CYS A 100 -0.44 -4.31 0.63
CA CYS A 100 0.67 -5.02 1.22
C CYS A 100 0.28 -5.83 2.46
N ILE A 101 -0.95 -5.68 2.95
CA ILE A 101 -1.43 -6.34 4.16
C ILE A 101 -2.32 -7.54 3.81
N GLY A 102 -2.86 -7.57 2.58
CA GLY A 102 -3.82 -8.57 2.12
C GLY A 102 -5.25 -8.26 2.55
N PHE A 103 -5.55 -6.97 2.72
CA PHE A 103 -6.86 -6.46 3.13
C PHE A 103 -7.96 -6.73 2.10
N PHE A 104 -7.64 -6.64 0.82
CA PHE A 104 -8.63 -6.74 -0.25
C PHE A 104 -8.64 -8.11 -0.88
N ALA A 105 -9.83 -8.58 -1.25
CA ALA A 105 -9.95 -9.71 -2.16
C ALA A 105 -9.56 -9.31 -3.60
N GLU A 106 -9.41 -10.30 -4.48
CA GLU A 106 -9.19 -10.05 -5.91
C GLU A 106 -10.41 -9.37 -6.53
N ASP A 107 -11.60 -9.59 -5.98
CA ASP A 107 -12.82 -8.86 -6.27
C ASP A 107 -13.08 -7.78 -5.21
N THR A 108 -12.84 -6.52 -5.58
CA THR A 108 -13.10 -5.31 -4.78
C THR A 108 -14.60 -5.01 -4.66
N ASN A 109 -15.36 -5.99 -4.16
CA ASN A 109 -16.79 -5.95 -3.86
C ASN A 109 -17.22 -7.18 -3.03
N SER A 110 -16.31 -8.12 -2.73
CA SER A 110 -16.71 -9.34 -2.06
C SER A 110 -16.96 -9.18 -0.58
N GLU A 111 -17.82 -10.08 -0.11
CA GLU A 111 -18.01 -10.40 1.30
C GLU A 111 -16.67 -10.63 2.04
N ALA A 112 -15.58 -10.98 1.34
CA ALA A 112 -14.26 -11.13 1.93
C ALA A 112 -13.66 -9.80 2.42
N SER A 113 -13.78 -8.70 1.67
CA SER A 113 -13.35 -7.37 2.13
C SER A 113 -14.15 -6.92 3.37
N LYS A 114 -15.45 -7.24 3.41
CA LYS A 114 -16.33 -6.97 4.57
C LYS A 114 -16.01 -7.87 5.78
N LYS A 115 -15.75 -9.15 5.53
CA LYS A 115 -15.35 -10.14 6.54
C LYS A 115 -14.01 -9.79 7.16
N PHE A 116 -13.11 -9.20 6.39
CA PHE A 116 -11.82 -8.73 6.88
C PHE A 116 -11.95 -7.53 7.84
N ILE A 117 -12.88 -6.59 7.61
CA ILE A 117 -13.20 -5.54 8.59
C ILE A 117 -13.60 -6.16 9.93
N SER A 118 -14.41 -7.22 9.89
CA SER A 118 -14.77 -7.98 11.10
C SER A 118 -13.60 -8.74 11.74
N GLN A 119 -12.47 -8.93 11.04
CA GLN A 119 -11.25 -9.52 11.60
C GLN A 119 -10.29 -8.46 12.17
N LEU A 120 -10.36 -7.20 11.71
CA LEU A 120 -9.56 -6.11 12.29
C LEU A 120 -9.97 -5.84 13.75
N SER A 121 -11.27 -5.79 14.03
CA SER A 121 -11.75 -6.16 15.37
C SER A 121 -11.34 -7.61 15.62
N SER A 122 -10.66 -8.06 16.67
CA SER A 122 -9.99 -9.37 16.85
C SER A 122 -8.47 -9.27 16.77
N PHE A 123 -7.92 -8.37 15.94
CA PHE A 123 -6.53 -7.93 16.08
C PHE A 123 -6.35 -6.86 17.18
N GLY A 124 -7.38 -6.61 18.01
CA GLY A 124 -7.33 -5.60 19.07
C GLY A 124 -7.62 -4.17 18.58
N PHE A 125 -8.03 -3.99 17.32
CA PHE A 125 -8.57 -2.73 16.82
C PHE A 125 -10.05 -2.53 17.20
N ASP A 126 -10.58 -3.41 18.06
CA ASP A 126 -11.99 -3.57 18.46
C ASP A 126 -12.68 -2.30 18.96
N ASN A 127 -11.94 -1.32 19.48
CA ASN A 127 -12.52 -0.11 20.04
C ASN A 127 -12.57 1.08 19.07
N ALA A 128 -12.00 0.94 17.88
CA ALA A 128 -12.15 1.88 16.77
C ALA A 128 -11.28 1.44 15.58
N LEU A 129 -11.77 0.46 14.82
CA LEU A 129 -11.75 0.67 13.38
C LEU A 129 -12.31 2.08 13.17
N PRO A 130 -11.56 3.00 12.55
CA PRO A 130 -12.09 4.34 12.33
C PRO A 130 -13.46 4.15 11.67
N LEU A 131 -14.49 4.84 12.16
CA LEU A 131 -15.86 4.80 11.61
C LEU A 131 -15.89 4.94 10.07
N ASN A 132 -14.79 5.45 9.51
CA ASN A 132 -14.56 5.76 8.13
C ASN A 132 -13.70 4.75 7.36
N PHE A 133 -13.19 3.65 7.94
CA PHE A 133 -12.34 2.70 7.18
C PHE A 133 -13.10 2.10 5.99
N HIS A 134 -14.41 1.90 6.13
CA HIS A 134 -15.31 1.56 5.03
C HIS A 134 -15.17 2.51 3.83
N LYS A 135 -14.93 3.81 4.05
CA LYS A 135 -14.74 4.78 2.98
C LYS A 135 -13.48 4.51 2.13
N LEU A 136 -12.43 3.94 2.72
CA LEU A 136 -11.24 3.54 1.96
C LEU A 136 -11.59 2.37 1.02
N ILE A 137 -12.37 1.42 1.52
CA ILE A 137 -12.88 0.30 0.72
C ILE A 137 -13.74 0.84 -0.40
N ASP A 138 -14.67 1.76 -0.10
CA ASP A 138 -15.52 2.39 -1.11
C ASP A 138 -14.70 3.13 -2.19
N ILE A 139 -13.61 3.82 -1.83
CA ILE A 139 -12.72 4.45 -2.82
C ILE A 139 -12.16 3.39 -3.76
N ILE A 140 -11.67 2.27 -3.22
CA ILE A 140 -10.99 1.24 -3.99
C ILE A 140 -11.99 0.48 -4.87
N ASP A 141 -13.09 0.02 -4.29
CA ASP A 141 -14.14 -0.73 -4.99
C ASP A 141 -14.74 0.07 -6.15
N ASN A 142 -15.04 1.35 -5.91
CA ASN A 142 -15.65 2.20 -6.93
C ASN A 142 -14.65 2.62 -8.02
N ASN A 143 -13.43 2.96 -7.65
CA ASN A 143 -12.51 3.67 -8.56
C ASN A 143 -11.35 2.83 -9.08
N TYR A 144 -11.11 1.64 -8.53
CA TYR A 144 -9.97 0.80 -8.90
C TYR A 144 -10.44 -0.59 -9.30
N TYR A 145 -9.63 -1.28 -10.09
CA TYR A 145 -9.82 -2.68 -10.45
C TYR A 145 -8.55 -3.46 -10.15
N PHE A 146 -8.71 -4.73 -9.77
CA PHE A 146 -7.59 -5.63 -9.59
C PHE A 146 -6.82 -5.79 -10.92
N TYR A 147 -5.53 -5.48 -10.88
CA TYR A 147 -4.67 -5.42 -12.05
C TYR A 147 -3.71 -6.61 -12.10
N ASP A 148 -3.05 -6.92 -10.99
CA ASP A 148 -2.01 -7.95 -10.92
C ASP A 148 -1.73 -8.38 -9.46
N MET A 149 -1.00 -9.47 -9.28
CA MET A 149 -0.50 -9.94 -8.00
C MET A 149 1.01 -10.21 -8.06
N LEU A 150 1.76 -9.56 -7.18
CA LEU A 150 3.20 -9.77 -7.03
C LEU A 150 3.51 -10.36 -5.67
N ALA A 151 3.93 -11.63 -5.65
CA ALA A 151 4.09 -12.41 -4.43
C ALA A 151 2.81 -12.38 -3.58
N THR A 152 2.79 -11.64 -2.47
CA THR A 152 1.61 -11.49 -1.61
C THR A 152 0.91 -10.14 -1.79
N TYR A 153 1.43 -9.25 -2.63
CA TYR A 153 0.87 -7.92 -2.82
C TYR A 153 -0.13 -7.89 -3.97
N LYS A 154 -1.31 -7.34 -3.69
CA LYS A 154 -2.35 -7.16 -4.70
C LYS A 154 -2.27 -5.74 -5.25
N ILE A 155 -2.30 -5.63 -6.56
CA ILE A 155 -2.14 -4.37 -7.26
C ILE A 155 -3.49 -3.97 -7.83
N PHE A 156 -3.96 -2.80 -7.44
CA PHE A 156 -5.20 -2.20 -7.92
C PHE A 156 -4.88 -0.98 -8.75
N LYS A 157 -5.41 -0.93 -9.98
CA LYS A 157 -5.19 0.18 -10.91
C LYS A 157 -6.41 1.06 -11.00
N TYR A 158 -6.19 2.37 -11.08
CA TYR A 158 -7.26 3.35 -11.22
C TYR A 158 -8.03 3.17 -12.54
N LYS A 159 -9.37 3.19 -12.47
CA LYS A 159 -10.30 3.19 -13.60
C LYS A 159 -10.30 4.60 -14.21
N ARG A 160 -9.77 4.74 -15.42
CA ARG A 160 -9.78 6.02 -16.14
C ARG A 160 -11.16 6.34 -16.70
#